data_AF-A0A2P5LF18-F1
#
_entry.id   AF-A0A2P5LF18-F1
#
_cell.length_a   1.000
_cell.length_b   1.000
_cell.length_c   1.000
_cell.angle_alpha   90.00
_cell.angle_beta   90.00
_cell.angle_gamma   90.00
#
_symmetry.space_group_name_H-M   'P 1'
#
loop_
_entity.id
_entity.type
_entity.pdbx_description
1 polymer ?
#
loop_
_entity_poly.entity_id
_entity_poly.type
_entity_poly.pdbx_seq_one_letter_code
_entity_poly.pdbx_strand_id
1 'polypeptide(L)'
;MRVAEADILIVPGWSDSGPEHWQTRWQAKLSTARRVTQRDYEKPIRAEWEETIAQEVLASARPAVIVAHSLGVIAALHAAQRVGDKIAGAFLVAPPSEAVIRELPLVDSAFLPIPRAKL
;
A
#
# COMPACT_ATOMS: atom_id res chain seq x y z
N MET A 1 18.03 -2.08 10.17
CA MET A 1 17.28 -0.81 10.13
C MET A 1 16.31 -0.80 11.29
N ARG A 2 16.31 0.26 12.11
CA ARG A 2 15.38 0.48 13.21
C ARG A 2 14.17 1.28 12.72
N VAL A 3 13.05 1.21 13.44
CA VAL A 3 11.82 1.97 13.11
C VAL A 3 12.11 3.46 12.94
N ALA A 4 12.88 4.05 13.85
CA ALA A 4 13.22 5.48 13.81
C ALA A 4 14.07 5.91 12.60
N GLU A 5 14.63 4.96 11.83
CA GLU A 5 15.50 5.20 10.68
C GLU A 5 14.75 5.10 9.35
N ALA A 6 13.45 4.78 9.35
CA ALA A 6 12.62 4.62 8.17
C ALA A 6 11.30 5.36 8.31
N ASP A 7 10.72 5.75 7.19
CA ASP A 7 9.34 6.23 7.13
C ASP A 7 8.44 5.06 6.74
N ILE A 8 7.56 4.65 7.65
CA ILE A 8 6.74 3.45 7.47
C ILE A 8 5.39 3.84 6.89
N LEU A 9 5.13 3.40 5.66
CA LEU A 9 3.89 3.68 4.94
C LEU A 9 2.93 2.51 5.11
N ILE A 10 1.93 2.68 5.97
CA ILE A 10 0.85 1.71 6.14
C ILE A 10 -0.14 1.88 4.97
N VAL A 11 -0.29 0.84 4.15
CA VAL A 11 -1.18 0.83 2.97
C VAL A 11 -2.30 -0.21 3.19
N PRO A 12 -3.49 0.23 3.62
CA PRO A 12 -4.66 -0.64 3.77
C PRO A 12 -5.17 -1.20 2.45
N GLY A 13 -6.02 -2.23 2.53
CA GLY A 13 -6.76 -2.77 1.39
C GLY A 13 -8.16 -2.14 1.24
N TRP A 14 -9.00 -2.82 0.46
CA TRP A 14 -10.43 -2.51 0.32
C TRP A 14 -11.11 -2.44 1.70
N SER A 15 -11.99 -1.44 1.88
CA SER A 15 -12.67 -1.11 3.15
C SER A 15 -11.78 -0.64 4.31
N ASP A 16 -10.54 -0.23 4.03
CA ASP A 16 -9.56 0.29 5.00
C ASP A 16 -9.19 -0.73 6.12
N SER A 17 -8.33 -0.31 7.03
CA SER A 17 -8.00 -0.98 8.28
C SER A 17 -8.75 -0.34 9.44
N GLY A 18 -9.84 -0.96 9.87
CA GLY A 18 -10.62 -0.52 11.02
C GLY A 18 -9.81 -0.50 12.34
N PRO A 19 -10.41 0.00 13.46
CA PRO A 19 -9.71 0.21 14.73
C PRO A 19 -8.99 -1.02 15.28
N GLU A 20 -9.60 -2.20 15.14
CA GLU A 20 -9.08 -3.46 15.65
C GLU A 20 -8.06 -4.14 14.71
N HIS A 21 -7.90 -3.62 13.49
CA HIS A 21 -6.98 -4.18 12.52
C HIS A 21 -5.52 -3.98 12.95
N TRP A 22 -4.66 -4.96 12.64
CA TRP A 22 -3.26 -4.94 13.07
C TRP A 22 -2.49 -3.75 12.47
N GLN A 23 -2.81 -3.31 11.25
CA GLN A 23 -2.21 -2.12 10.64
C GLN A 23 -2.49 -0.86 11.48
N THR A 24 -3.71 -0.70 12.01
CA THR A 24 -4.08 0.41 12.89
C THR A 24 -3.31 0.35 14.22
N ARG A 25 -3.21 -0.84 14.81
CA ARG A 25 -2.44 -1.05 16.05
C ARG A 25 -0.95 -0.78 15.85
N TRP A 26 -0.39 -1.12 14.68
CA TRP A 26 1.00 -0.85 14.34
C TRP A 26 1.24 0.63 14.08
N GLN A 27 0.36 1.29 13.34
CA GLN A 27 0.40 2.74 13.14
C GLN A 27 0.48 3.49 14.47
N ALA A 28 -0.27 3.06 15.49
CA ALA A 28 -0.25 3.67 16.82
C ALA A 28 1.03 3.41 17.64
N LYS A 29 1.80 2.35 17.31
CA LYS A 29 2.98 1.90 18.09
C LYS A 29 4.31 2.26 17.43
N LEU A 30 4.35 2.40 16.12
CA LEU A 30 5.56 2.66 15.35
C LEU A 30 5.71 4.17 15.15
N SER A 31 6.74 4.76 15.73
CA SER A 31 6.91 6.22 15.85
C SER A 31 7.00 6.97 14.52
N THR A 32 7.36 6.28 13.43
CA THR A 32 7.50 6.85 12.08
C THR A 32 6.46 6.30 11.11
N ALA A 33 5.47 5.55 11.60
CA ALA A 33 4.41 5.03 10.77
C ALA A 33 3.31 6.05 10.52
N ARG A 34 2.88 6.13 9.26
CA ARG A 34 1.69 6.88 8.86
C ARG A 34 0.86 6.07 7.87
N ARG A 35 -0.46 6.30 7.87
CA ARG A 35 -1.39 5.70 6.92
C ARG A 35 -1.36 6.48 5.62
N VAL A 36 -1.25 5.78 4.51
CA VAL A 36 -1.50 6.32 3.18
C VAL A 36 -3.01 6.36 3.00
N THR A 37 -3.61 7.53 3.20
CA THR A 37 -5.07 7.70 3.14
C THR A 37 -5.55 7.76 1.71
N GLN A 38 -6.36 6.79 1.30
CA GLN A 38 -6.97 6.76 -0.03
C GLN A 38 -8.27 7.57 -0.08
N ARG A 39 -8.60 8.08 -1.26
CA ARG A 39 -9.81 8.90 -1.47
C ARG A 39 -11.10 8.14 -1.19
N ASP A 40 -11.19 6.90 -1.66
CA ASP A 40 -12.35 6.03 -1.51
C ASP A 40 -11.88 4.59 -1.33
N TYR A 41 -12.23 4.00 -0.18
CA TYR A 41 -11.89 2.63 0.17
C TYR A 41 -12.90 1.59 -0.32
N GLU A 42 -14.11 2.00 -0.65
CA GLU A 42 -15.20 1.12 -1.07
C GLU A 42 -15.25 0.97 -2.60
N LYS A 43 -14.82 2.01 -3.33
CA LYS A 43 -14.67 2.02 -4.79
C LYS A 43 -13.23 2.35 -5.21
N PRO A 44 -12.27 1.43 -4.97
CA PRO A 44 -10.87 1.69 -5.23
C PRO A 44 -10.59 1.81 -6.74
N ILE A 45 -9.92 2.90 -7.13
CA ILE A 45 -9.46 3.17 -8.50
C ILE A 45 -7.94 3.04 -8.51
N ARG A 46 -7.39 2.18 -9.39
CA ARG A 46 -5.96 1.83 -9.34
C ARG A 46 -5.07 3.05 -9.52
N ALA A 47 -5.36 3.88 -10.52
CA ALA A 47 -4.52 5.04 -10.84
C ALA A 47 -4.46 6.06 -9.70
N GLU A 48 -5.55 6.23 -8.96
CA GLU A 48 -5.60 7.16 -7.83
C GLU A 48 -4.83 6.61 -6.64
N TRP A 49 -5.05 5.34 -6.32
CA TRP A 49 -4.35 4.70 -5.21
C TRP A 49 -2.84 4.62 -5.45
N GLU A 50 -2.46 4.28 -6.69
CA GLU A 50 -1.08 4.28 -7.16
C GLU A 50 -0.44 5.66 -6.99
N GLU A 51 -1.11 6.71 -7.45
CA GLU A 51 -0.61 8.09 -7.37
C GLU A 51 -0.44 8.55 -5.92
N THR A 52 -1.43 8.31 -5.06
CA THR A 52 -1.34 8.68 -3.64
C THR A 52 -0.20 7.93 -2.93
N ILE A 53 -0.01 6.64 -3.21
CA ILE A 53 1.11 5.87 -2.66
C ILE A 53 2.44 6.43 -3.16
N ALA A 54 2.56 6.73 -4.46
CA ALA A 54 3.78 7.28 -5.03
C ALA A 54 4.14 8.64 -4.42
N GLN A 55 3.14 9.51 -4.20
CA GLN A 55 3.33 10.80 -3.54
C GLN A 55 3.82 10.65 -2.10
N GLU A 56 3.25 9.72 -1.33
CA GLU A 56 3.68 9.45 0.05
C GLU A 56 5.09 8.86 0.13
N VAL A 57 5.46 8.00 -0.83
CA VAL A 57 6.85 7.52 -0.97
C VAL A 57 7.79 8.69 -1.23
N LEU A 58 7.48 9.54 -2.21
CA LEU A 58 8.32 10.68 -2.58
C LEU A 58 8.41 11.75 -1.48
N ALA A 59 7.38 11.89 -0.64
CA ALA A 59 7.35 12.80 0.49
C ALA A 59 8.14 12.29 1.72
N SER A 60 8.62 11.05 1.69
CA SER A 60 9.34 10.47 2.82
C SER A 60 10.73 11.10 2.97
N ALA A 61 11.04 11.56 4.18
CA ALA A 61 12.33 12.17 4.51
C ALA A 61 13.39 11.12 4.89
N ARG A 62 12.95 9.90 5.19
CA ARG A 62 13.78 8.72 5.48
C ARG A 62 13.55 7.66 4.39
N PRO A 63 14.40 6.62 4.31
CA PRO A 63 14.11 5.47 3.46
C PRO A 63 12.69 4.95 3.69
N ALA A 64 11.89 4.89 2.62
CA ALA A 64 10.48 4.53 2.70
C ALA A 64 10.32 3.00 2.80
N VAL A 65 9.56 2.53 3.78
CA VAL A 65 9.21 1.10 3.93
C VAL A 65 7.70 0.96 3.83
N ILE A 66 7.23 0.17 2.86
CA ILE A 66 5.80 -0.06 2.66
C ILE A 66 5.34 -1.24 3.50
N VAL A 67 4.22 -1.09 4.21
CA VAL A 67 3.52 -2.16 4.93
C VAL A 67 2.10 -2.25 4.38
N ALA A 68 1.90 -3.15 3.43
CA ALA A 68 0.68 -3.24 2.64
C ALA A 68 -0.12 -4.51 2.95
N HIS A 69 -1.46 -4.41 2.89
CA HIS A 69 -2.37 -5.54 3.13
C HIS A 69 -3.39 -5.69 2.01
N SER A 70 -3.67 -6.94 1.61
CA SER A 70 -4.71 -7.29 0.63
C SER A 70 -4.62 -6.44 -0.66
N LEU A 71 -5.69 -5.79 -1.10
CA LEU A 71 -5.69 -4.94 -2.30
C LEU A 71 -4.63 -3.83 -2.26
N GLY A 72 -4.28 -3.34 -1.07
CA GLY A 72 -3.21 -2.37 -0.87
C GLY A 72 -1.84 -2.88 -1.32
N VAL A 73 -1.61 -4.20 -1.30
CA VAL A 73 -0.40 -4.80 -1.86
C VAL A 73 -0.33 -4.56 -3.36
N ILE A 74 -1.44 -4.80 -4.08
CA ILE A 74 -1.48 -4.64 -5.54
C ILE A 74 -1.29 -3.17 -5.91
N ALA A 75 -1.93 -2.26 -5.16
CA ALA A 75 -1.74 -0.81 -5.31
C ALA A 75 -0.27 -0.40 -5.13
N ALA A 76 0.39 -0.90 -4.07
CA ALA A 76 1.79 -0.61 -3.79
C ALA A 76 2.74 -1.14 -4.88
N LEU A 77 2.45 -2.32 -5.45
CA LEU A 77 3.25 -2.88 -6.54
C LEU A 77 3.15 -2.05 -7.82
N HIS A 78 1.97 -1.49 -8.13
CA HIS A 78 1.80 -0.53 -9.24
C HIS A 78 2.59 0.74 -8.98
N ALA A 79 2.50 1.32 -7.77
CA ALA A 79 3.25 2.53 -7.42
C ALA A 79 4.77 2.30 -7.51
N ALA A 80 5.25 1.14 -7.07
CA ALA A 80 6.66 0.76 -7.12
C ALA A 80 7.23 0.71 -8.55
N GLN A 81 6.41 0.54 -9.59
CA GLN A 81 6.90 0.65 -10.97
C GLN A 81 7.42 2.05 -11.32
N ARG A 82 6.98 3.08 -10.57
CA ARG A 82 7.34 4.48 -10.80
C ARG A 82 8.36 5.01 -9.79
N VAL A 83 8.31 4.54 -8.54
CA VAL A 83 9.11 5.06 -7.42
C VAL A 83 9.89 3.99 -6.67
N GLY A 84 10.12 2.83 -7.31
CA GLY A 84 10.81 1.68 -6.70
C GLY A 84 12.20 2.00 -6.16
N ASP A 85 12.95 2.89 -6.83
CA ASP A 85 14.28 3.34 -6.39
C ASP A 85 14.26 4.14 -5.07
N LYS A 86 13.08 4.59 -4.63
CA LYS A 86 12.88 5.29 -3.34
C LYS A 86 12.38 4.36 -2.22
N ILE A 87 12.02 3.12 -2.54
CA ILE A 87 11.49 2.15 -1.58
C ILE A 87 12.63 1.30 -1.05
N ALA A 88 12.87 1.37 0.25
CA ALA A 88 13.91 0.60 0.93
C ALA A 88 13.53 -0.86 1.21
N GLY A 89 12.23 -1.15 1.17
CA GLY A 89 11.68 -2.49 1.34
C GLY A 89 10.17 -2.47 1.52
N ALA A 90 9.57 -3.66 1.47
CA ALA A 90 8.13 -3.83 1.67
C ALA A 90 7.79 -5.07 2.48
N PHE A 91 6.76 -4.96 3.31
CA PHE A 91 6.09 -6.05 4.00
C PHE A 91 4.70 -6.22 3.41
N LEU A 92 4.51 -7.28 2.61
CA LEU A 92 3.30 -7.52 1.81
C LEU A 92 2.49 -8.66 2.43
N VAL A 93 1.28 -8.36 2.90
CA VAL A 93 0.46 -9.31 3.68
C VAL A 93 -0.81 -9.67 2.92
N ALA A 94 -1.04 -10.98 2.74
CA ALA A 94 -2.26 -11.54 2.17
C ALA A 94 -2.74 -10.90 0.84
N PRO A 95 -1.88 -10.74 -0.19
CA PRO A 95 -2.32 -10.22 -1.48
C PRO A 95 -3.41 -11.11 -2.09
N PRO A 96 -4.51 -10.54 -2.63
CA PRO A 96 -5.52 -11.33 -3.35
C PRO A 96 -4.94 -11.87 -4.66
N SER A 97 -5.44 -13.02 -5.09
CA SER A 97 -5.12 -13.56 -6.42
C SER A 97 -5.82 -12.76 -7.52
N GLU A 98 -5.33 -12.88 -8.77
CA GLU A 98 -6.01 -12.24 -9.91
C GLU A 98 -7.45 -12.74 -10.09
N ALA A 99 -7.73 -14.00 -9.77
CA ALA A 99 -9.07 -14.58 -9.83
C ALA A 99 -10.02 -13.87 -8.84
N VAL A 100 -9.58 -13.69 -7.59
CA VAL A 100 -10.35 -12.96 -6.57
C VAL A 100 -10.63 -11.52 -7.01
N ILE A 101 -9.63 -10.82 -7.57
CA ILE A 101 -9.81 -9.42 -8.01
C ILE A 101 -10.88 -9.32 -9.12
N ARG A 102 -10.93 -10.29 -10.04
CA ARG A 102 -11.94 -10.31 -11.13
C ARG A 102 -13.37 -10.50 -10.62
N GLU A 103 -13.55 -11.06 -9.43
CA GLU A 103 -14.86 -11.30 -8.80
C GLU A 103 -15.36 -10.10 -7.99
N LEU A 104 -14.54 -9.04 -7.81
CA LEU A 104 -14.90 -7.86 -7.02
C LEU A 104 -15.41 -6.72 -7.92
N PRO A 105 -16.74 -6.54 -8.10
CA PRO A 105 -17.29 -5.62 -9.10
C PRO A 105 -17.03 -4.14 -8.82
N LEU A 106 -16.76 -3.76 -7.56
CA LEU A 106 -16.47 -2.38 -7.17
C LEU A 106 -14.97 -2.04 -7.23
N VAL A 107 -14.11 -3.04 -7.39
CA VAL A 107 -12.68 -2.86 -7.54
C VAL A 107 -12.36 -2.63 -9.02
N ASP A 108 -11.60 -1.57 -9.30
CA ASP A 108 -11.17 -1.27 -10.66
C ASP A 108 -10.38 -2.43 -11.28
N SER A 109 -10.86 -2.95 -12.42
CA SER A 109 -10.16 -4.03 -13.15
C SER A 109 -8.72 -3.67 -13.54
N ALA A 110 -8.37 -2.37 -13.59
CA ALA A 110 -7.03 -1.88 -13.86
C ALA A 110 -6.02 -2.13 -12.72
N PHE A 111 -6.44 -2.72 -11.59
CA PHE A 111 -5.52 -3.37 -10.65
C PHE A 111 -4.83 -4.60 -11.26
N LEU A 112 -5.35 -5.12 -12.38
CA LEU A 112 -4.75 -6.20 -13.16
C LEU A 112 -4.10 -5.67 -14.46
N PRO A 113 -3.04 -6.34 -14.95
CA PRO A 113 -2.34 -7.46 -14.33
C PRO A 113 -1.53 -7.02 -13.09
N ILE A 114 -1.26 -7.96 -12.18
CA ILE A 114 -0.41 -7.69 -11.02
C ILE A 114 1.03 -7.49 -11.50
N PRO A 115 1.71 -6.38 -11.17
CA PRO A 115 3.12 -6.19 -11.53
C PRO A 115 4.01 -7.28 -10.92
N ARG A 116 4.93 -7.82 -11.72
CA ARG A 116 5.86 -8.90 -11.32
C ARG A 116 7.33 -8.47 -11.35
N ALA A 117 7.61 -7.20 -11.63
CA ALA A 117 8.96 -6.67 -11.54
C ALA A 117 9.44 -6.73 -10.09
N LYS A 118 10.76 -6.85 -9.91
CA LYS A 118 11.35 -6.78 -8.57
C LYS A 118 11.13 -5.37 -8.00
N LEU A 119 10.79 -5.32 -6.71
CA LEU A 119 10.89 -4.13 -5.87
C LEU A 119 12.37 -3.77 -5.67
#